data_AF-A0AA35MFI8-F1
#
_entry.id   AF-A0AA35MFI8-F1
#
_cell.length_a   1.000
_cell.length_b   1.000
_cell.length_c   1.000
_cell.angle_alpha   90.00
_cell.angle_beta   90.00
_cell.angle_gamma   90.00
#
_symmetry.space_group_name_H-M   'P 1'
#
loop_
_entity.id
_entity.type
_entity.pdbx_description
1 polymer ?
#
loop_
_entity_poly.entity_id
_entity_poly.type
_entity_poly.pdbx_seq_one_letter_code
_entity_poly.pdbx_strand_id
1 'polypeptide(L)'
;MPGKQHNTPKKARIRGAYEFLRAKGLSFHKTELFDFFHISQRSGNRILAAGSSRRRHNNPDLQETRGRPSKLSEGDLDKLERLYDEEGFEAKALPWTAAAIEAGIETEITDQTIRSRAASRGLYKRLAAEVAFTTAYNVIFSDECHFGYGDEGRYYIARKRGTRSDPLNIQERLQPEEGDKKRLHGWAGIGYEFKSPLKDILESYVKRWIEEGRSFVLEEDGDSGHGPGKSNPVRTWKEEYSLESFFNCPRSPDLPPIENCWLVPKAYIRKYPHWDLDTLHDLVEEGWEQLSQSTINRWVESMPQRLRDVIKMEGKMTNW
;
A
#
# COMPACT_ATOMS: atom_id res chain seq x y z
N MET A 1 -44.18 -6.17 -41.83
CA MET A 1 -45.25 -5.73 -40.91
C MET A 1 -45.06 -6.40 -39.55
N PRO A 2 -44.62 -5.69 -38.49
CA PRO A 2 -44.56 -6.27 -37.15
C PRO A 2 -45.98 -6.66 -36.71
N GLY A 3 -46.18 -7.94 -36.38
CA GLY A 3 -47.50 -8.46 -36.00
C GLY A 3 -48.05 -7.77 -34.76
N LYS A 4 -49.32 -7.37 -34.80
CA LYS A 4 -50.04 -6.69 -33.71
C LYS A 4 -49.83 -7.46 -32.37
N GLN A 5 -49.12 -6.87 -31.41
CA GLN A 5 -48.85 -7.51 -30.13
C GLN A 5 -50.09 -7.46 -29.23
N HIS A 6 -50.59 -8.61 -28.78
CA HIS A 6 -51.70 -8.70 -27.82
C HIS A 6 -51.19 -8.70 -26.36
N ASN A 7 -51.92 -8.06 -25.44
CA ASN A 7 -51.56 -7.99 -24.02
C ASN A 7 -51.78 -9.34 -23.31
N THR A 8 -51.10 -9.52 -22.16
CA THR A 8 -51.13 -10.75 -21.35
C THR A 8 -52.56 -11.15 -20.93
N PRO A 9 -53.44 -10.24 -20.46
CA PRO A 9 -54.82 -10.59 -20.10
C PRO A 9 -55.63 -11.14 -21.28
N LYS A 10 -55.50 -10.54 -22.48
CA LYS A 10 -56.21 -11.01 -23.68
C LYS A 10 -55.77 -12.43 -24.07
N LYS A 11 -54.46 -12.70 -24.02
CA LYS A 11 -53.91 -14.05 -24.26
C LYS A 11 -54.43 -15.09 -23.27
N ALA A 12 -54.49 -14.73 -21.99
CA ALA A 12 -55.01 -15.60 -20.93
C ALA A 12 -56.50 -15.93 -21.14
N ARG A 13 -57.31 -14.92 -21.51
CA ARG A 13 -58.75 -15.11 -21.80
C ARG A 13 -58.99 -16.05 -22.98
N ILE A 14 -58.23 -15.89 -24.07
CA ILE A 14 -58.34 -16.77 -25.25
C ILE A 14 -58.00 -18.21 -24.88
N ARG A 15 -56.92 -18.40 -24.11
CA ARG A 15 -56.49 -19.72 -23.69
C ARG A 15 -57.45 -20.38 -22.70
N GLY A 16 -57.94 -19.64 -21.71
CA GLY A 16 -58.93 -20.13 -20.77
C GLY A 16 -60.24 -20.53 -21.46
N ALA A 17 -60.70 -19.74 -22.44
CA ALA A 17 -61.86 -20.09 -23.25
C ALA A 17 -61.61 -21.35 -24.09
N TYR A 18 -60.44 -21.47 -24.73
CA TYR A 18 -60.06 -22.66 -25.49
C TYR A 18 -60.01 -23.93 -24.60
N GLU A 19 -59.39 -23.84 -23.43
CA GLU A 19 -59.27 -24.93 -22.46
C GLU A 19 -60.64 -25.33 -21.90
N PHE A 20 -61.51 -24.36 -21.59
CA PHE A 20 -62.87 -24.60 -21.14
C PHE A 20 -63.71 -25.34 -22.19
N LEU A 21 -63.73 -24.86 -23.44
CA LEU A 21 -64.50 -25.48 -24.52
C LEU A 21 -64.06 -26.92 -24.77
N ARG A 22 -62.74 -27.17 -24.74
CA ARG A 22 -62.19 -28.53 -24.83
C ARG A 22 -62.57 -29.41 -23.65
N ALA A 23 -62.48 -28.89 -22.42
CA ALA A 23 -62.80 -29.65 -21.21
C ALA A 23 -64.29 -30.01 -21.12
N LYS A 24 -65.19 -29.17 -21.67
CA LYS A 24 -66.63 -29.44 -21.74
C LYS A 24 -67.04 -30.29 -22.93
N GLY A 25 -66.11 -30.69 -23.80
CA GLY A 25 -66.39 -31.51 -24.97
C GLY A 25 -67.29 -30.81 -26.00
N LEU A 26 -67.37 -29.48 -25.96
CA LEU A 26 -68.17 -28.71 -26.91
C LEU A 26 -67.46 -28.70 -28.27
N SER A 27 -68.20 -28.93 -29.35
CA SER A 27 -67.69 -28.74 -30.70
C SER A 27 -67.59 -27.24 -31.00
N PHE A 28 -66.43 -26.77 -31.46
CA PHE A 28 -66.22 -25.38 -31.83
C PHE A 28 -65.13 -25.27 -32.90
N HIS A 29 -65.21 -24.24 -33.74
CA HIS A 29 -64.13 -23.89 -34.65
C HIS A 29 -63.18 -22.88 -34.00
N LYS A 30 -61.86 -23.12 -34.09
CA LYS A 30 -60.84 -22.17 -33.57
C LYS A 30 -61.00 -20.79 -34.20
N THR A 31 -61.46 -20.72 -35.44
CA THR A 31 -61.73 -19.47 -36.16
C THR A 31 -62.76 -18.62 -35.43
N GLU A 32 -63.90 -19.20 -35.03
CA GLU A 32 -64.95 -18.51 -34.27
C GLU A 32 -64.45 -17.98 -32.93
N LEU A 33 -63.64 -18.79 -32.23
CA LEU A 33 -63.00 -18.37 -30.99
C LEU A 33 -62.08 -17.16 -31.21
N PHE A 34 -61.27 -17.18 -32.27
CA PHE A 34 -60.35 -16.09 -32.59
C PHE A 34 -61.07 -14.84 -33.04
N ASP A 35 -62.16 -14.99 -33.80
CA ASP A 35 -63.01 -13.89 -34.26
C ASP A 35 -63.74 -13.22 -33.08
N PHE A 36 -64.25 -14.00 -32.12
CA PHE A 36 -64.85 -13.50 -30.89
C PHE A 36 -63.88 -12.62 -30.09
N PHE A 37 -62.61 -13.01 -30.02
CA PHE A 37 -61.57 -12.20 -29.37
C PHE A 37 -60.94 -11.15 -30.28
N HIS A 38 -61.43 -10.98 -31.52
CA HIS A 38 -60.91 -10.03 -32.52
C HIS A 38 -59.40 -10.17 -32.73
N ILE A 39 -58.94 -11.40 -33.03
CA ILE A 39 -57.53 -11.68 -33.35
C ILE A 39 -57.40 -12.53 -34.63
N SER A 40 -56.30 -12.36 -35.36
CA SER A 40 -56.08 -13.16 -36.56
C SER A 40 -55.78 -14.62 -36.22
N GLN A 41 -56.20 -15.55 -37.09
CA GLN A 41 -55.96 -16.99 -36.92
C GLN A 41 -54.47 -17.30 -36.66
N ARG A 42 -53.56 -16.62 -37.37
CA ARG A 42 -52.10 -16.78 -37.18
C ARG A 42 -51.65 -16.38 -35.77
N SER A 43 -52.22 -15.31 -35.21
CA SER A 43 -51.89 -14.88 -33.85
C SER A 43 -52.56 -15.75 -32.79
N GLY A 44 -53.79 -16.19 -33.03
CA GLY A 44 -54.50 -17.13 -32.15
C GLY A 44 -53.78 -18.47 -32.02
N ASN A 45 -53.41 -19.07 -33.15
CA ASN A 45 -52.64 -20.32 -33.15
C ASN A 45 -51.28 -20.16 -32.45
N ARG A 46 -50.59 -19.02 -32.63
CA ARG A 46 -49.33 -18.73 -31.92
C ARG A 46 -49.55 -18.61 -30.40
N ILE A 47 -50.66 -18.01 -29.96
CA ILE A 47 -51.00 -17.88 -28.53
C ILE A 47 -51.29 -19.25 -27.91
N LEU A 48 -52.03 -20.12 -28.60
CA LEU A 48 -52.32 -21.47 -28.12
C LEU A 48 -51.06 -22.36 -28.10
N ALA A 49 -50.15 -22.20 -29.06
CA ALA A 49 -48.91 -22.98 -29.14
C ALA A 49 -47.82 -22.55 -28.13
N ALA A 50 -47.81 -21.29 -27.68
CA ALA A 50 -46.72 -20.71 -26.89
C ALA A 50 -46.55 -21.27 -25.47
N GLY A 51 -47.42 -22.17 -24.99
CA GLY A 51 -47.26 -22.83 -23.69
C GLY A 51 -47.47 -21.92 -22.47
N SER A 52 -47.33 -20.60 -22.59
CA SER A 52 -47.60 -19.58 -21.55
C SER A 52 -48.28 -18.32 -22.11
N SER A 53 -49.14 -17.69 -21.31
CA SER A 53 -49.80 -16.42 -21.66
C SER A 53 -48.93 -15.19 -21.38
N ARG A 54 -47.83 -15.33 -20.62
CA ARG A 54 -46.94 -14.25 -20.18
C ARG A 54 -45.95 -13.82 -21.29
N ARG A 55 -45.49 -12.56 -21.23
CA ARG A 55 -44.38 -12.05 -22.06
C ARG A 55 -43.06 -12.63 -21.54
N ARG A 56 -42.08 -12.85 -22.43
CA ARG A 56 -40.76 -13.45 -22.11
C ARG A 56 -40.06 -12.79 -20.90
N HIS A 57 -40.14 -11.47 -20.75
CA HIS A 57 -39.49 -10.74 -19.66
C HIS A 57 -39.95 -11.10 -18.23
N ASN A 58 -41.09 -11.78 -18.06
CA ASN A 58 -41.60 -12.20 -16.74
C ASN A 58 -41.93 -13.71 -16.71
N ASN A 59 -41.16 -14.52 -17.43
CA ASN A 59 -41.30 -15.96 -17.38
C ASN A 59 -40.20 -16.57 -16.49
N PRO A 60 -40.53 -17.11 -15.30
CA PRO A 60 -39.54 -17.74 -14.42
C PRO A 60 -38.88 -18.98 -15.06
N ASP A 61 -39.50 -19.55 -16.10
CA ASP A 61 -39.05 -20.78 -16.75
C ASP A 61 -38.16 -20.53 -17.99
N LEU A 62 -37.83 -19.26 -18.32
CA LEU A 62 -36.97 -18.92 -19.45
C LEU A 62 -35.77 -18.10 -18.99
N GLN A 63 -34.56 -18.58 -19.28
CA GLN A 63 -33.32 -17.85 -19.02
C GLN A 63 -33.23 -16.60 -19.94
N GLU A 64 -33.11 -15.41 -19.36
CA GLU A 64 -33.00 -14.13 -20.10
C GLU A 64 -31.64 -14.05 -20.80
N THR A 65 -31.61 -14.23 -22.12
CA THR A 65 -30.39 -14.21 -22.94
C THR A 65 -30.03 -12.83 -23.49
N ARG A 66 -30.82 -11.80 -23.17
CA ARG A 66 -30.61 -10.42 -23.64
C ARG A 66 -30.03 -9.57 -22.50
N GLY A 67 -28.72 -9.38 -22.53
CA GLY A 67 -27.99 -8.46 -21.64
C GLY A 67 -27.10 -7.53 -22.43
N ARG A 68 -26.85 -6.32 -21.88
CA ARG A 68 -25.80 -5.43 -22.38
C ARG A 68 -24.43 -6.12 -22.18
N PRO A 69 -23.53 -6.14 -23.19
CA PRO A 69 -22.18 -6.67 -23.00
C PRO A 69 -21.48 -6.00 -21.83
N SER A 70 -20.75 -6.78 -21.03
CA SER A 70 -19.94 -6.25 -19.94
C SER A 70 -18.91 -5.27 -20.49
N LYS A 71 -18.72 -4.13 -19.82
CA LYS A 71 -17.66 -3.17 -20.16
C LYS A 71 -16.27 -3.65 -19.75
N LEU A 72 -16.20 -4.59 -18.80
CA LEU A 72 -14.96 -5.15 -18.26
C LEU A 72 -14.91 -6.65 -18.60
N SER A 73 -13.86 -7.09 -19.28
CA SER A 73 -13.68 -8.51 -19.61
C SER A 73 -13.20 -9.33 -18.40
N GLU A 74 -13.21 -10.65 -18.50
CA GLU A 74 -12.60 -11.51 -17.46
C GLU A 74 -11.08 -11.32 -17.41
N GLY A 75 -10.42 -11.11 -18.55
CA GLY A 75 -8.97 -10.83 -18.57
C GLY A 75 -8.60 -9.49 -17.93
N ASP A 76 -9.48 -8.50 -17.96
CA ASP A 76 -9.28 -7.24 -17.24
C ASP A 76 -9.40 -7.43 -15.72
N LEU A 77 -10.26 -8.34 -15.26
CA LEU A 77 -10.35 -8.70 -13.85
C LEU A 77 -9.09 -9.47 -13.41
N ASP A 78 -8.55 -10.35 -14.26
CA ASP A 78 -7.30 -11.07 -13.99
C ASP A 78 -6.11 -10.10 -13.82
N LYS A 79 -6.04 -9.06 -14.66
CA LYS A 79 -5.02 -7.99 -14.52
C LYS A 79 -5.14 -7.25 -13.19
N LEU A 80 -6.37 -6.95 -12.77
CA LEU A 80 -6.63 -6.24 -11.51
C LEU A 80 -6.26 -7.09 -10.29
N GLU A 81 -6.59 -8.38 -10.31
CA GLU A 81 -6.19 -9.33 -9.25
C GLU A 81 -4.68 -9.49 -9.21
N ARG A 82 -4.04 -9.64 -10.37
CA ARG A 82 -2.59 -9.72 -10.48
C ARG A 82 -1.88 -8.50 -9.89
N LEU A 83 -2.36 -7.29 -10.19
CA LEU A 83 -1.83 -6.06 -9.58
C LEU A 83 -1.93 -6.12 -8.05
N TYR A 84 -3.05 -6.58 -7.51
CA TYR A 84 -3.26 -6.69 -6.07
C TYR A 84 -2.38 -7.74 -5.39
N ASP A 85 -2.03 -8.81 -6.10
CA ASP A 85 -1.13 -9.84 -5.61
C ASP A 85 0.34 -9.40 -5.71
N GLU A 86 0.72 -8.68 -6.76
CA GLU A 86 2.11 -8.22 -6.99
C GLU A 86 2.47 -6.99 -6.15
N GLU A 87 1.60 -5.97 -6.10
CA GLU A 87 1.89 -4.66 -5.49
C GLU A 87 1.21 -4.48 -4.10
N GLY A 88 0.45 -5.49 -3.66
CA GLY A 88 0.03 -5.61 -2.25
C GLY A 88 -0.90 -4.50 -1.74
N PHE A 89 -0.58 -3.94 -0.57
CA PHE A 89 -1.46 -3.03 0.18
C PHE A 89 -1.72 -1.71 -0.58
N GLU A 90 -0.69 -1.15 -1.20
CA GLU A 90 -0.77 0.15 -1.89
C GLU A 90 -1.77 0.08 -3.04
N ALA A 91 -1.63 -0.93 -3.91
CA ALA A 91 -2.57 -1.15 -5.00
C ALA A 91 -4.00 -1.45 -4.50
N LYS A 92 -4.14 -2.20 -3.39
CA LYS A 92 -5.44 -2.51 -2.77
C LYS A 92 -6.12 -1.25 -2.20
N ALA A 93 -5.36 -0.25 -1.77
CA ALA A 93 -5.85 0.99 -1.17
C ALA A 93 -6.33 2.03 -2.21
N LEU A 94 -5.84 1.97 -3.45
CA LEU A 94 -6.24 2.89 -4.53
C LEU A 94 -7.76 2.93 -4.76
N PRO A 95 -8.34 4.01 -5.28
CA PRO A 95 -9.69 3.99 -5.88
C PRO A 95 -9.83 2.93 -6.98
N TRP A 96 -11.04 2.47 -7.31
CA TRP A 96 -11.20 1.38 -8.30
C TRP A 96 -10.70 1.77 -9.70
N THR A 97 -10.97 2.99 -10.14
CA THR A 97 -10.47 3.56 -11.39
C THR A 97 -8.95 3.65 -11.42
N ALA A 98 -8.32 4.15 -10.35
CA ALA A 98 -6.86 4.25 -10.26
C ALA A 98 -6.19 2.87 -10.35
N ALA A 99 -6.68 1.88 -9.59
CA ALA A 99 -6.18 0.50 -9.68
C ALA A 99 -6.36 -0.11 -11.08
N ALA A 100 -7.45 0.21 -11.78
CA ALA A 100 -7.67 -0.26 -13.15
C ALA A 100 -6.70 0.38 -14.15
N ILE A 101 -6.40 1.68 -14.01
CA ILE A 101 -5.39 2.37 -14.83
C ILE A 101 -4.02 1.71 -14.62
N GLU A 102 -3.65 1.47 -13.36
CA GLU A 102 -2.36 0.87 -13.00
C GLU A 102 -2.25 -0.59 -13.47
N ALA A 103 -3.35 -1.34 -13.46
CA ALA A 103 -3.43 -2.68 -14.05
C ALA A 103 -3.41 -2.68 -15.59
N GLY A 104 -3.29 -1.52 -16.25
CA GLY A 104 -3.25 -1.40 -17.71
C GLY A 104 -4.60 -1.67 -18.38
N ILE A 105 -5.71 -1.27 -17.74
CA ILE A 105 -7.06 -1.40 -18.26
C ILE A 105 -7.48 -0.08 -18.93
N GLU A 106 -7.27 0.02 -20.24
CA GLU A 106 -7.53 1.23 -21.04
C GLU A 106 -9.02 1.39 -21.38
N THR A 107 -9.85 1.71 -20.39
CA THR A 107 -11.27 1.98 -20.63
C THR A 107 -11.82 3.03 -19.67
N GLU A 108 -12.61 3.99 -20.17
CA GLU A 108 -13.34 4.95 -19.34
C GLU A 108 -14.51 4.26 -18.59
N ILE A 109 -14.18 3.64 -17.47
CA ILE A 109 -15.14 2.91 -16.63
C ILE A 109 -15.20 3.55 -15.25
N THR A 110 -16.42 3.77 -14.77
CA THR A 110 -16.68 4.30 -13.43
C THR A 110 -16.34 3.29 -12.33
N ASP A 111 -15.90 3.75 -11.17
CA ASP A 111 -15.69 2.95 -9.95
C ASP A 111 -16.87 1.99 -9.65
N GLN A 112 -18.12 2.43 -9.83
CA GLN A 112 -19.29 1.62 -9.55
C GLN A 112 -19.40 0.36 -10.44
N THR A 113 -18.98 0.49 -11.70
CA THR A 113 -19.00 -0.63 -12.67
C THR A 113 -17.88 -1.62 -12.35
N ILE A 114 -16.68 -1.13 -12.05
CA ILE A 114 -15.53 -1.96 -11.66
C ILE A 114 -15.87 -2.72 -10.36
N ARG A 115 -16.36 -2.00 -9.34
CA ARG A 115 -16.82 -2.60 -8.07
C ARG A 115 -17.84 -3.71 -8.27
N SER A 116 -18.85 -3.49 -9.13
CA SER A 116 -19.90 -4.49 -9.37
C SER A 116 -19.35 -5.74 -10.06
N ARG A 117 -18.38 -5.59 -10.96
CA ARG A 117 -17.72 -6.72 -11.65
C ARG A 117 -16.73 -7.45 -10.74
N ALA A 118 -15.92 -6.72 -9.99
CA ALA A 118 -15.02 -7.28 -8.98
C ALA A 118 -15.79 -8.08 -7.92
N ALA A 119 -16.96 -7.58 -7.47
CA ALA A 119 -17.83 -8.29 -6.54
C ALA A 119 -18.32 -9.65 -7.08
N SER A 120 -18.49 -9.81 -8.40
CA SER A 120 -18.87 -11.09 -9.00
C SER A 120 -17.78 -12.17 -8.86
N ARG A 121 -16.54 -11.76 -8.55
CA ARG A 121 -15.41 -12.62 -8.20
C ARG A 121 -15.10 -12.65 -6.69
N GLY A 122 -15.97 -12.06 -5.86
CA GLY A 122 -15.75 -12.01 -4.42
C GLY A 122 -14.75 -10.95 -3.96
N LEU A 123 -14.34 -10.02 -4.82
CA LEU A 123 -13.47 -8.92 -4.45
C LEU A 123 -14.29 -7.73 -3.92
N TYR A 124 -13.96 -7.30 -2.70
CA TYR A 124 -14.63 -6.19 -2.04
C TYR A 124 -13.60 -5.29 -1.36
N LYS A 125 -13.76 -3.97 -1.50
CA LYS A 125 -13.04 -3.01 -0.65
C LYS A 125 -13.78 -2.81 0.65
N ARG A 126 -13.09 -3.03 1.76
CA ARG A 126 -13.57 -2.83 3.14
C ARG A 126 -12.48 -2.13 3.94
N LEU A 127 -12.84 -1.62 5.12
CA LEU A 127 -11.87 -1.04 6.05
C LEU A 127 -10.75 -2.07 6.30
N ALA A 128 -9.50 -1.64 6.15
CA ALA A 128 -8.36 -2.47 6.48
C ALA A 128 -8.38 -2.82 7.98
N ALA A 129 -7.85 -3.99 8.33
CA ALA A 129 -7.64 -4.32 9.74
C ALA A 129 -6.59 -3.34 10.29
N GLU A 130 -6.96 -2.60 11.33
CA GLU A 130 -6.01 -1.79 12.09
C GLU A 130 -5.23 -2.73 13.01
N VAL A 131 -3.92 -2.83 12.80
CA VAL A 131 -3.04 -3.56 13.71
C VAL A 131 -2.62 -2.58 14.80
N ALA A 132 -2.87 -2.93 16.07
CA ALA A 132 -2.34 -2.17 17.20
C ALA A 132 -0.82 -2.07 17.03
N PHE A 133 -0.24 -0.92 17.38
CA PHE A 133 1.19 -0.63 17.19
C PHE A 133 2.06 -1.39 18.22
N THR A 134 1.95 -2.72 18.23
CA THR A 134 2.84 -3.66 18.91
C THR A 134 3.96 -4.14 17.98
N THR A 135 3.99 -3.66 16.73
CA THR A 135 4.95 -4.09 15.71
C THR A 135 6.31 -3.44 15.83
N ALA A 136 6.43 -2.19 16.30
CA ALA A 136 7.75 -1.54 16.42
C ALA A 136 8.70 -2.23 17.40
N TYR A 137 8.18 -3.03 18.34
CA TYR A 137 9.00 -3.85 19.24
C TYR A 137 9.81 -4.91 18.46
N ASN A 138 9.32 -5.34 17.30
CA ASN A 138 9.99 -6.29 16.42
C ASN A 138 10.65 -5.61 15.20
N VAL A 139 10.64 -4.28 15.12
CA VAL A 139 11.31 -3.55 14.04
C VAL A 139 12.73 -3.22 14.46
N ILE A 140 13.69 -3.51 13.57
CA ILE A 140 15.04 -2.97 13.64
C ILE A 140 15.10 -1.82 12.63
N PHE A 141 15.23 -0.59 13.14
CA PHE A 141 15.45 0.61 12.34
C PHE A 141 16.93 0.72 12.04
N SER A 142 17.28 0.90 10.77
CA SER A 142 18.68 0.98 10.34
C SER A 142 18.89 2.16 9.40
N ASP A 143 20.09 2.72 9.44
CA ASP A 143 20.45 3.93 8.71
C ASP A 143 21.97 4.12 8.67
N GLU A 144 22.43 4.99 7.77
CA GLU A 144 23.80 5.37 7.53
C GLU A 144 24.06 6.82 7.95
N CYS A 145 25.02 7.02 8.84
CA CYS A 145 25.41 8.34 9.30
C CYS A 145 26.84 8.70 8.91
N HIS A 146 27.06 9.99 8.67
CA HIS A 146 28.39 10.56 8.46
C HIS A 146 28.85 11.35 9.69
N PHE A 147 30.09 11.10 10.11
CA PHE A 147 30.79 11.84 11.16
C PHE A 147 31.98 12.59 10.57
N GLY A 148 32.15 13.85 10.97
CA GLY A 148 33.23 14.74 10.51
C GLY A 148 34.02 15.30 11.68
N TYR A 149 35.12 16.00 11.36
CA TYR A 149 36.03 16.56 12.36
C TYR A 149 35.43 17.69 13.21
N GLY A 150 36.04 17.94 14.37
CA GLY A 150 35.46 18.74 15.45
C GLY A 150 35.32 20.24 15.18
N ASP A 151 35.91 20.77 14.10
CA ASP A 151 35.95 22.20 13.80
C ASP A 151 35.01 22.66 12.66
N GLU A 152 34.17 21.76 12.11
CA GLU A 152 33.16 22.15 11.11
C GLU A 152 32.15 23.18 11.67
N GLY A 153 31.90 23.18 12.99
CA GLY A 153 30.95 24.07 13.67
C GLY A 153 31.53 25.42 14.13
N ARG A 154 30.68 26.46 14.25
CA ARG A 154 31.03 27.73 14.94
C ARG A 154 30.64 27.63 16.40
N TYR A 155 31.60 27.76 17.32
CA TYR A 155 31.30 27.83 18.76
C TYR A 155 30.85 29.23 19.17
N TYR A 156 29.82 29.29 20.00
CA TYR A 156 29.46 30.48 20.75
C TYR A 156 30.10 30.39 22.14
N ILE A 157 31.06 31.27 22.42
CA ILE A 157 31.78 31.31 23.69
C ILE A 157 31.39 32.53 24.53
N ALA A 158 31.40 32.39 25.85
CA ALA A 158 31.28 33.53 26.75
C ALA A 158 32.62 34.27 26.85
N ARG A 159 32.64 35.56 26.50
CA ARG A 159 33.84 36.41 26.59
C ARG A 159 33.49 37.85 26.96
N LYS A 160 34.45 38.59 27.52
CA LYS A 160 34.28 40.02 27.81
C LYS A 160 34.19 40.83 26.50
N ARG A 161 33.54 42.00 26.56
CA ARG A 161 33.47 42.91 25.39
C ARG A 161 34.89 43.37 25.03
N GLY A 162 35.21 43.36 23.73
CA GLY A 162 36.53 43.76 23.22
C GLY A 162 37.58 42.64 23.13
N THR A 163 37.42 41.53 23.86
CA THR A 163 38.46 40.47 23.93
C THR A 163 38.40 39.45 22.77
N ARG A 164 37.87 39.83 21.61
CA ARG A 164 37.59 38.85 20.53
C ARG A 164 38.85 38.16 20.01
N SER A 165 39.96 38.89 19.99
CA SER A 165 41.25 38.47 19.43
C SER A 165 42.19 37.88 20.48
N ASP A 166 41.77 37.75 21.75
CA ASP A 166 42.61 37.16 22.79
C ASP A 166 42.80 35.66 22.47
N PRO A 167 43.99 35.07 22.71
CA PRO A 167 44.27 33.67 22.36
C PRO A 167 43.25 32.66 22.92
N LEU A 168 42.72 32.92 24.12
CA LEU A 168 41.70 32.07 24.76
C LEU A 168 40.30 32.20 24.14
N ASN A 169 40.08 33.17 23.26
CA ASN A 169 38.80 33.44 22.60
C ASN A 169 38.83 33.12 21.08
N ILE A 170 39.93 32.54 20.60
CA ILE A 170 40.12 32.14 19.20
C ILE A 170 39.75 30.66 19.06
N GLN A 171 38.82 30.35 18.16
CA GLN A 171 38.63 29.00 17.66
C GLN A 171 39.67 28.78 16.55
N GLU A 172 40.68 27.95 16.81
CA GLU A 172 41.54 27.44 15.75
C GLU A 172 40.71 26.55 14.82
N ARG A 173 40.87 26.78 13.52
CA ARG A 173 40.26 25.97 12.45
C ARG A 173 41.40 25.47 11.59
N LEU A 174 41.46 24.17 11.39
CA LEU A 174 42.17 23.64 10.25
C LEU A 174 41.30 23.93 9.02
N GLN A 175 41.91 24.38 7.93
CA GLN A 175 41.25 24.34 6.63
C GLN A 175 41.53 22.95 6.06
N PRO A 176 40.62 21.97 6.20
CA PRO A 176 40.86 20.64 5.69
C PRO A 176 41.08 20.71 4.17
N GLU A 177 42.13 20.06 3.67
CA GLU A 177 42.27 19.86 2.22
C GLU A 177 41.15 18.93 1.72
N GLU A 178 40.92 18.86 0.40
CA GLU A 178 39.83 18.05 -0.18
C GLU A 178 39.85 16.59 0.30
N GLY A 179 41.05 16.04 0.54
CA GLY A 179 41.28 14.69 1.06
C GLY A 179 41.05 14.53 2.56
N ASP A 180 41.03 15.62 3.33
CA ASP A 180 40.78 15.65 4.77
C ASP A 180 39.29 15.74 5.09
N LYS A 181 38.44 16.10 4.11
CA LYS A 181 36.97 16.04 4.26
C LYS A 181 36.43 14.60 4.30
N LYS A 182 37.29 13.59 4.46
CA LYS A 182 36.88 12.21 4.63
C LYS A 182 36.01 12.12 5.88
N ARG A 183 34.73 11.87 5.65
CA ARG A 183 33.76 11.59 6.69
C ARG A 183 33.87 10.11 7.03
N LEU A 184 33.90 9.81 8.32
CA LEU A 184 33.68 8.44 8.75
C LEU A 184 32.22 8.11 8.45
N HIS A 185 32.02 7.06 7.66
CA HIS A 185 30.70 6.51 7.38
C HIS A 185 30.43 5.45 8.44
N GLY A 186 29.24 5.44 9.04
CA GLY A 186 28.87 4.47 10.06
C GLY A 186 27.44 4.03 9.86
N TRP A 187 27.24 2.72 9.86
CA TRP A 187 25.94 2.07 9.82
C TRP A 187 25.64 1.43 11.18
N ALA A 188 24.37 1.45 11.57
CA ALA A 188 23.89 0.71 12.73
C ALA A 188 22.41 0.32 12.58
N GLY A 189 21.96 -0.61 13.43
CA GLY A 189 20.57 -0.97 13.64
C GLY A 189 20.17 -0.82 15.11
N ILE A 190 18.98 -0.29 15.36
CA ILE A 190 18.39 -0.15 16.69
C ILE A 190 16.96 -0.68 16.71
N GLY A 191 16.56 -1.26 17.85
CA GLY A 191 15.21 -1.78 18.06
C GLY A 191 14.91 -1.85 19.54
N TYR A 192 13.72 -2.32 19.90
CA TYR A 192 13.39 -2.52 21.31
C TYR A 192 14.23 -3.66 21.89
N GLU A 193 14.91 -3.42 23.01
CA GLU A 193 15.92 -4.33 23.58
C GLU A 193 17.03 -4.75 22.60
N PHE A 194 17.27 -3.92 21.57
CA PHE A 194 18.25 -4.19 20.53
C PHE A 194 19.05 -2.94 20.15
N LYS A 195 20.37 -3.11 20.09
CA LYS A 195 21.33 -2.12 19.59
C LYS A 195 22.50 -2.86 18.96
N SER A 196 22.80 -2.59 17.69
CA SER A 196 23.99 -3.14 17.04
C SER A 196 25.25 -2.34 17.40
N PRO A 197 26.44 -2.93 17.24
CA PRO A 197 27.67 -2.16 17.08
C PRO A 197 27.60 -1.23 15.86
N LEU A 198 28.41 -0.16 15.86
CA LEU A 198 28.60 0.73 14.71
C LEU A 198 29.62 0.12 13.75
N LYS A 199 29.28 0.01 12.46
CA LYS A 199 30.10 -0.70 11.45
C LYS A 199 29.93 -0.15 10.03
N ASP A 200 30.79 -0.60 9.13
CA ASP A 200 30.81 -0.15 7.73
C ASP A 200 30.00 -1.05 6.77
N ILE A 201 29.56 -2.25 7.17
CA ILE A 201 28.99 -3.27 6.25
C ILE A 201 27.71 -3.92 6.81
N LEU A 202 26.58 -3.61 6.14
CA LEU A 202 25.21 -4.10 6.37
C LEU A 202 25.06 -5.63 6.28
N GLU A 203 25.49 -6.24 5.17
CA GLU A 203 25.13 -7.63 4.80
C GLU A 203 25.58 -8.67 5.85
N SER A 204 26.79 -8.50 6.40
CA SER A 204 27.39 -9.48 7.31
C SER A 204 26.64 -9.58 8.65
N TYR A 205 26.04 -8.49 9.13
CA TYR A 205 25.36 -8.45 10.42
C TYR A 205 23.90 -8.86 10.31
N VAL A 206 23.19 -8.36 9.30
CA VAL A 206 21.79 -8.75 9.09
C VAL A 206 21.71 -10.26 8.81
N LYS A 207 22.62 -10.81 8.00
CA LYS A 207 22.71 -12.26 7.80
C LYS A 207 22.88 -13.02 9.11
N ARG A 208 23.79 -12.56 9.97
CA ARG A 208 24.03 -13.17 11.28
C ARG A 208 22.78 -13.14 12.17
N TRP A 209 22.00 -12.04 12.15
CA TRP A 209 20.76 -11.95 12.93
C TRP A 209 19.70 -12.96 12.46
N ILE A 210 19.64 -13.20 11.14
CA ILE A 210 18.78 -14.23 10.55
C ILE A 210 19.27 -15.63 10.97
N GLU A 211 20.58 -15.90 10.88
CA GLU A 211 21.19 -17.17 11.28
C GLU A 211 21.03 -17.46 12.79
N GLU A 212 21.01 -16.41 13.63
CA GLU A 212 20.69 -16.49 15.06
C GLU A 212 19.19 -16.78 15.32
N GLY A 213 18.36 -16.82 14.29
CA GLY A 213 16.93 -17.12 14.38
C GLY A 213 16.10 -15.99 15.00
N ARG A 214 16.58 -14.74 14.92
CA ARG A 214 15.85 -13.59 15.44
C ARG A 214 14.60 -13.33 14.60
N SER A 215 13.48 -13.04 15.25
CA SER A 215 12.27 -12.56 14.58
C SER A 215 12.30 -11.03 14.59
N PHE A 216 12.44 -10.43 13.41
CA PHE A 216 12.45 -8.99 13.24
C PHE A 216 12.01 -8.58 11.84
N VAL A 217 11.62 -7.32 11.71
CA VAL A 217 11.40 -6.64 10.43
C VAL A 217 12.45 -5.54 10.29
N LEU A 218 13.18 -5.51 9.18
CA LEU A 218 14.17 -4.47 8.92
C LEU A 218 13.51 -3.24 8.30
N GLU A 219 13.73 -2.07 8.89
CA GLU A 219 13.38 -0.78 8.30
C GLU A 219 14.64 -0.11 7.76
N GLU A 220 14.53 0.40 6.54
CA GLU A 220 15.58 1.10 5.79
C GLU A 220 14.98 2.28 5.03
N ASP A 221 15.85 3.19 4.59
CA ASP A 221 15.45 4.27 3.69
C ASP A 221 15.29 3.76 2.24
N GLY A 222 14.82 4.65 1.36
CA GLY A 222 14.56 4.34 -0.04
C GLY A 222 15.77 4.47 -0.98
N ASP A 223 17.02 4.53 -0.49
CA ASP A 223 18.18 4.65 -1.36
C ASP A 223 18.29 3.44 -2.30
N SER A 224 18.77 3.70 -3.50
CA SER A 224 19.12 2.69 -4.50
C SER A 224 19.97 1.53 -3.94
N GLY A 225 20.83 1.79 -2.95
CA GLY A 225 21.63 0.79 -2.26
C GLY A 225 20.81 -0.28 -1.54
N HIS A 226 19.64 0.06 -0.99
CA HIS A 226 18.81 -0.86 -0.20
C HIS A 226 17.88 -1.75 -1.04
N GLY A 227 17.94 -1.63 -2.37
CA GLY A 227 17.21 -2.50 -3.29
C GLY A 227 15.73 -2.20 -3.54
N PRO A 228 15.31 -0.94 -3.72
CA PRO A 228 13.94 -0.65 -4.16
C PRO A 228 13.65 -1.16 -5.59
N GLY A 229 14.69 -1.31 -6.42
CA GLY A 229 14.57 -1.76 -7.81
C GLY A 229 14.39 -3.27 -7.99
N LYS A 230 13.56 -3.67 -8.97
CA LYS A 230 13.23 -5.09 -9.27
C LYS A 230 14.45 -5.95 -9.65
N SER A 231 15.52 -5.37 -10.17
CA SER A 231 16.75 -6.08 -10.57
C SER A 231 17.93 -5.85 -9.60
N ASN A 232 17.68 -5.33 -8.41
CA ASN A 232 18.74 -5.03 -7.46
C ASN A 232 19.19 -6.32 -6.71
N PRO A 233 20.50 -6.61 -6.63
CA PRO A 233 21.01 -7.80 -5.94
C PRO A 233 20.65 -7.84 -4.44
N VAL A 234 20.55 -6.69 -3.78
CA VAL A 234 20.12 -6.61 -2.36
C VAL A 234 18.68 -7.07 -2.20
N ARG A 235 17.80 -6.74 -3.15
CA ARG A 235 16.43 -7.26 -3.15
C ARG A 235 16.40 -8.78 -3.28
N THR A 236 17.15 -9.33 -4.24
CA THR A 236 17.27 -10.78 -4.44
C THR A 236 17.80 -11.46 -3.17
N TRP A 237 18.78 -10.86 -2.51
CA TRP A 237 19.32 -11.36 -1.25
C TRP A 237 18.27 -11.34 -0.13
N LYS A 238 17.52 -10.25 0.04
CA LYS A 238 16.43 -10.18 1.03
C LYS A 238 15.38 -11.28 0.80
N GLU A 239 15.03 -11.54 -0.45
CA GLU A 239 14.11 -12.61 -0.85
C GLU A 239 14.69 -14.01 -0.57
N GLU A 240 15.97 -14.25 -0.90
CA GLU A 240 16.68 -15.52 -0.67
C GLU A 240 16.69 -15.91 0.82
N TYR A 241 16.97 -14.95 1.69
CA TYR A 241 17.01 -15.16 3.15
C TYR A 241 15.66 -14.97 3.83
N SER A 242 14.58 -14.75 3.05
CA SER A 242 13.23 -14.50 3.57
C SER A 242 13.19 -13.38 4.62
N LEU A 243 13.98 -12.32 4.41
CA LEU A 243 14.04 -11.18 5.30
C LEU A 243 12.79 -10.31 5.13
N GLU A 244 11.99 -10.21 6.20
CA GLU A 244 10.90 -9.23 6.27
C GLU A 244 11.52 -7.83 6.39
N SER A 245 11.22 -6.96 5.44
CA SER A 245 11.72 -5.58 5.43
C SER A 245 10.72 -4.64 4.77
N PHE A 246 10.81 -3.35 5.09
CA PHE A 246 10.06 -2.30 4.41
C PHE A 246 10.90 -1.03 4.29
N PHE A 247 10.57 -0.21 3.30
CA PHE A 247 11.16 1.11 3.12
C PHE A 247 10.30 2.16 3.80
N ASN A 248 10.95 3.11 4.47
CA ASN A 248 10.28 4.28 4.99
C ASN A 248 9.82 5.22 3.87
N CYS A 249 8.96 6.18 4.23
CA CYS A 249 8.55 7.23 3.31
C CYS A 249 9.79 8.04 2.84
N PRO A 250 9.90 8.38 1.55
CA PRO A 250 10.98 9.23 1.09
C PRO A 250 10.96 10.60 1.78
N ARG A 251 12.13 11.08 2.22
CA ARG A 251 12.32 12.39 2.87
C ARG A 251 11.58 12.54 4.22
N SER A 252 11.48 11.49 5.01
CA SER A 252 10.92 11.54 6.38
C SER A 252 11.93 11.15 7.47
N PRO A 253 13.02 11.93 7.66
CA PRO A 253 14.01 11.64 8.71
C PRO A 253 13.45 11.83 10.13
N ASP A 254 12.29 12.46 10.28
CA ASP A 254 11.60 12.62 11.58
C ASP A 254 10.91 11.33 12.07
N LEU A 255 10.70 10.35 11.18
CA LEU A 255 10.03 9.11 11.52
C LEU A 255 10.95 8.08 12.20
N PRO A 256 12.05 7.62 11.58
CA PRO A 256 12.81 6.49 12.12
C PRO A 256 13.57 6.92 13.40
N PRO A 257 13.39 6.21 14.53
CA PRO A 257 14.03 6.57 15.80
C PRO A 257 15.56 6.60 15.76
N ILE A 258 16.18 5.90 14.81
CA ILE A 258 17.64 5.85 14.66
C ILE A 258 18.25 7.23 14.33
N GLU A 259 17.51 8.11 13.66
CA GLU A 259 17.95 9.48 13.39
C GLU A 259 18.19 10.28 14.69
N ASN A 260 17.36 10.04 15.70
CA ASN A 260 17.53 10.61 17.04
C ASN A 260 18.74 9.99 17.75
N CYS A 261 18.99 8.69 17.54
CA CYS A 261 20.13 7.99 18.09
C CYS A 261 21.46 8.63 17.65
N TRP A 262 21.57 9.06 16.39
CA TRP A 262 22.77 9.71 15.86
C TRP A 262 23.15 11.02 16.54
N LEU A 263 22.19 11.70 17.19
CA LEU A 263 22.46 12.93 17.93
C LEU A 263 23.38 12.68 19.14
N VAL A 264 23.35 11.49 19.73
CA VAL A 264 24.15 11.14 20.91
C VAL A 264 25.66 11.07 20.60
N PRO A 265 26.14 10.23 19.66
CA PRO A 265 27.55 10.23 19.28
C PRO A 265 27.98 11.58 18.72
N LYS A 266 27.15 12.24 17.88
CA LYS A 266 27.47 13.60 17.37
C LYS A 266 27.65 14.62 18.49
N ALA A 267 26.84 14.56 19.55
CA ALA A 267 27.01 15.44 20.71
C ALA A 267 28.24 15.07 21.57
N TYR A 268 28.60 13.79 21.63
CA TYR A 268 29.79 13.31 22.33
C TYR A 268 31.06 13.80 21.64
N ILE A 269 31.18 13.55 20.33
CA ILE A 269 32.33 13.92 19.50
C ILE A 269 32.63 15.43 19.58
N ARG A 270 31.59 16.28 19.58
CA ARG A 270 31.73 17.75 19.69
C ARG A 270 32.37 18.24 21.00
N LYS A 271 32.46 17.40 22.03
CA LYS A 271 33.12 17.76 23.30
C LYS A 271 34.64 17.74 23.17
N TYR A 272 35.17 17.05 22.16
CA TYR A 272 36.59 16.79 22.02
C TYR A 272 37.12 17.41 20.73
N PRO A 273 38.20 18.20 20.79
CA PRO A 273 38.94 18.56 19.59
C PRO A 273 39.61 17.31 18.99
N HIS A 274 39.47 17.10 17.68
CA HIS A 274 40.02 15.94 16.96
C HIS A 274 40.21 16.27 15.47
N TRP A 275 41.29 15.76 14.87
CA TRP A 275 41.74 16.13 13.51
C TRP A 275 42.36 14.98 12.71
N ASP A 276 42.17 13.75 13.17
CA ASP A 276 42.63 12.54 12.51
C ASP A 276 41.53 11.47 12.56
N LEU A 277 41.60 10.53 11.61
CA LEU A 277 40.58 9.49 11.45
C LEU A 277 40.54 8.50 12.61
N ASP A 278 41.70 8.17 13.20
CA ASP A 278 41.78 7.20 14.29
C ASP A 278 41.08 7.75 15.53
N THR A 279 41.38 9.00 15.91
CA THR A 279 40.69 9.69 17.01
C THR A 279 39.20 9.88 16.72
N LEU A 280 38.82 10.19 15.47
CA LEU A 280 37.41 10.29 15.11
C LEU A 280 36.68 8.95 15.29
N HIS A 281 37.31 7.84 14.88
CA HIS A 281 36.75 6.50 15.04
C HIS A 281 36.53 6.16 16.52
N ASP A 282 37.54 6.37 17.36
CA ASP A 282 37.44 6.12 18.80
C ASP A 282 36.32 6.95 19.45
N LEU A 283 36.25 8.25 19.12
CA LEU A 283 35.20 9.13 19.65
C LEU A 283 33.79 8.75 19.17
N VAL A 284 33.65 8.24 17.94
CA VAL A 284 32.37 7.78 17.40
C VAL A 284 31.93 6.50 18.11
N GLU A 285 32.83 5.52 18.28
CA GLU A 285 32.53 4.29 19.02
C GLU A 285 32.19 4.59 20.49
N GLU A 286 33.00 5.39 21.19
CA GLU A 286 32.71 5.81 22.56
C GLU A 286 31.37 6.56 22.68
N GLY A 287 31.11 7.46 21.73
CA GLY A 287 29.88 8.22 21.65
C GLY A 287 28.66 7.34 21.38
N TRP A 288 28.80 6.29 20.56
CA TRP A 288 27.77 5.30 20.33
C TRP A 288 27.52 4.50 21.60
N GLU A 289 28.55 4.10 22.35
CA GLU A 289 28.40 3.39 23.62
C GLU A 289 27.67 4.22 24.70
N GLN A 290 27.73 5.55 24.65
CA GLN A 290 26.93 6.40 25.54
C GLN A 290 25.41 6.26 25.32
N LEU A 291 24.99 5.79 24.14
CA LEU A 291 23.58 5.55 23.86
C LEU A 291 23.08 4.30 24.60
N SER A 292 22.32 4.52 25.68
CA SER A 292 21.74 3.45 26.48
C SER A 292 20.55 2.78 25.77
N GLN A 293 20.39 1.46 25.97
CA GLN A 293 19.23 0.71 25.49
C GLN A 293 17.90 1.30 26.01
N SER A 294 17.87 1.80 27.23
CA SER A 294 16.67 2.44 27.80
C SER A 294 16.25 3.71 27.04
N THR A 295 17.21 4.44 26.48
CA THR A 295 16.93 5.61 25.63
C THR A 295 16.37 5.16 24.29
N ILE A 296 16.97 4.13 23.68
CA ILE A 296 16.51 3.54 22.42
C ILE A 296 15.06 3.06 22.56
N ASN A 297 14.77 2.27 23.59
CA ASN A 297 13.43 1.75 23.85
C ASN A 297 12.40 2.89 23.93
N ARG A 298 12.71 3.98 24.62
CA ARG A 298 11.81 5.15 24.72
C ARG A 298 11.53 5.79 23.35
N TRP A 299 12.51 5.85 22.47
CA TRP A 299 12.29 6.37 21.12
C TRP A 299 11.54 5.39 20.23
N VAL A 300 11.78 4.08 20.35
CA VAL A 300 10.98 3.06 19.67
C VAL A 300 9.52 3.09 20.14
N GLU A 301 9.28 3.21 21.45
CA GLU A 301 7.95 3.38 22.05
C GLU A 301 7.24 4.68 21.62
N SER A 302 7.98 5.68 21.13
CA SER A 302 7.41 6.94 20.63
C SER A 302 6.77 6.81 19.25
N MET A 303 7.11 5.77 18.48
CA MET A 303 6.66 5.59 17.10
C MET A 303 5.15 5.67 16.86
N PRO A 304 4.25 5.10 17.70
CA PRO A 304 2.82 5.31 17.52
C PRO A 304 2.43 6.80 17.61
N GLN A 305 3.11 7.58 18.45
CA GLN A 305 2.87 9.01 18.54
C GLN A 305 3.44 9.75 17.32
N ARG A 306 4.64 9.39 16.84
CA ARG A 306 5.22 9.96 15.61
C ARG A 306 4.27 9.86 14.43
N LEU A 307 3.72 8.67 14.21
CA LEU A 307 2.76 8.43 13.13
C LEU A 307 1.45 9.21 13.32
N ARG A 308 0.94 9.28 14.55
CA ARG A 308 -0.24 10.12 14.86
C ARG A 308 0.01 11.59 14.55
N ASP A 309 1.20 12.09 14.86
CA ASP A 309 1.57 13.48 14.59
C ASP A 309 1.70 13.73 13.08
N VAL A 310 2.29 12.81 12.31
CA VAL A 310 2.33 12.90 10.84
C VAL A 310 0.93 12.92 10.24
N ILE A 311 0.02 12.05 10.70
CA ILE A 311 -1.39 12.03 10.25
C ILE A 311 -2.07 13.36 10.59
N LYS A 312 -1.89 13.86 11.82
CA LYS A 312 -2.45 15.14 12.27
C LYS A 312 -1.91 16.32 11.47
N MET A 313 -0.66 16.25 11.03
CA MET A 313 0.01 17.25 10.23
C MET A 313 -0.20 17.06 8.72
N GLU A 314 -1.09 16.14 8.33
CA GLU A 314 -1.44 15.84 6.93
C GLU A 314 -0.22 15.45 6.08
N GLY A 315 0.68 14.65 6.65
CA GLY A 315 1.91 14.18 5.97
C GLY A 315 3.07 15.17 5.99
N LYS A 316 2.94 16.32 6.67
CA LYS A 316 4.07 17.25 6.85
C LYS A 316 5.04 16.73 7.91
N MET A 317 6.30 17.11 7.75
CA MET A 317 7.37 16.83 8.72
C MET A 317 7.00 17.34 10.11
N THR A 318 7.25 16.49 11.09
CA THR A 318 6.98 16.72 12.52
C THR A 318 8.26 17.16 13.23
N ASN A 319 8.18 17.35 14.55
CA ASN A 319 9.29 17.86 15.37
C ASN A 319 9.87 16.77 16.30
N TRP A 320 9.95 15.54 15.78
CA TRP A 320 10.52 14.39 16.47
C TRP A 320 12.04 14.31 16.33
#